data_AF-A0A841LTN4-F1
#
_entry.id   AF-A0A841LTN4-F1
#
_cell.length_a   1.000
_cell.length_b   1.000
_cell.length_c   1.000
_cell.angle_alpha   90.00
_cell.angle_beta   90.00
_cell.angle_gamma   90.00
#
_symmetry.space_group_name_H-M   'P 1'
#
loop_
_entity.id
_entity.type
_entity.pdbx_description
1 polymer ?
#
loop_
_entity_poly.entity_id
_entity_poly.type
_entity_poly.pdbx_seq_one_letter_code
_entity_poly.pdbx_strand_id
1 'polypeptide(L)'
;MSGKDTKRSFSFKEADVDSTVLFKSIWRNSYLIIGGAVLMGLIAWVVCYWIYPDALIIASRKSGISHAILSFKIISACCVSGVLLISSMVILSELMSGRALIAPFVEQKNVVEDEPHEIMPDTPVVAKHDEDSLMREEQSDPEPVQTMSDLQPALEKNENHYVVNVFARALHHLEISRILAISPEGDNGAVVTLELVRELADRGSRVILVDMTGTGAVSATMLDGHYEAGVTDLLVGRVRFADAIHADHYSDAHVMPLGSTDPSQAMKNEKDLSLIIGALETVYDLVVLECGPTWAADIAALVTHKTQIALTVYDCEREEIAKHAHDLSQSGYGTFIHLRVSEAAAPSTR
;
A
#
# COMPACT_ATOMS: atom_id res chain seq x y z
N MET A 1 21.39 -3.91 55.42
CA MET A 1 21.74 -2.77 54.54
C MET A 1 22.38 -3.37 53.31
N SER A 2 21.97 -3.22 52.05
CA SER A 2 20.95 -2.49 51.30
C SER A 2 20.79 -3.35 50.02
N GLY A 3 19.63 -3.88 49.64
CA GLY A 3 18.51 -3.12 49.12
C GLY A 3 18.84 -2.56 47.75
N LYS A 4 18.42 -3.27 46.67
CA LYS A 4 18.02 -2.69 45.37
C LYS A 4 17.35 -3.77 44.49
N ASP A 5 16.11 -4.08 44.85
CA ASP A 5 15.14 -4.68 43.94
C ASP A 5 14.83 -3.67 42.83
N THR A 6 15.22 -4.00 41.60
CA THR A 6 14.88 -3.17 40.43
C THR A 6 13.47 -3.53 39.98
N LYS A 7 12.46 -2.95 40.64
CA LYS A 7 11.08 -2.98 40.16
C LYS A 7 11.01 -2.22 38.83
N ARG A 8 10.94 -2.93 37.71
CA ARG A 8 10.45 -2.37 36.44
C ARG A 8 8.97 -2.03 36.61
N SER A 9 8.67 -0.78 36.91
CA SER A 9 7.29 -0.27 36.81
C SER A 9 6.95 -0.09 35.34
N PHE A 10 6.24 -1.06 34.76
CA PHE A 10 5.55 -0.86 33.49
C PHE A 10 4.38 0.10 33.74
N SER A 11 4.54 1.35 33.32
CA SER A 11 3.40 2.26 33.18
C SER A 11 2.75 1.97 31.83
N PHE A 12 1.61 1.29 31.85
CA PHE A 12 0.77 1.12 30.67
C PHE A 12 0.18 2.49 30.35
N LYS A 13 0.75 3.17 29.34
CA LYS A 13 0.18 4.42 28.82
C LYS A 13 -1.07 4.01 28.05
N GLU A 14 -2.23 4.42 28.53
CA GLU A 14 -3.53 4.11 27.93
C GLU A 14 -3.51 4.47 26.43
N ALA A 15 -4.02 3.57 25.60
CA ALA A 15 -4.17 3.79 24.17
C ALA A 15 -5.10 4.99 23.94
N ASP A 16 -4.55 6.08 23.41
CA ASP A 16 -5.31 7.28 23.11
C ASP A 16 -6.01 7.09 21.76
N VAL A 17 -7.34 7.25 21.75
CA VAL A 17 -8.19 7.01 20.57
C VAL A 17 -8.27 8.31 19.79
N ASP A 18 -7.76 8.32 18.55
CA ASP A 18 -7.80 9.52 17.71
C ASP A 18 -9.23 9.83 17.24
N SER A 19 -9.87 10.77 17.93
CA SER A 19 -11.22 11.24 17.61
C SER A 19 -11.32 11.86 16.21
N THR A 20 -10.25 12.42 15.66
CA THR A 20 -10.27 13.08 14.34
C THR A 20 -10.38 12.07 13.20
N VAL A 21 -9.74 10.91 13.34
CA VAL A 21 -9.82 9.77 12.40
C VAL A 21 -11.22 9.15 12.43
N LEU A 22 -11.80 9.03 13.63
CA LEU A 22 -13.18 8.57 13.84
C LEU A 22 -14.21 9.48 13.16
N PHE A 23 -14.11 10.80 13.37
CA PHE A 23 -15.01 11.75 12.72
C PHE A 23 -14.85 11.74 11.19
N LYS A 24 -13.62 11.57 10.68
CA LYS A 24 -13.36 11.49 9.23
C LYS A 24 -13.92 10.19 8.61
N SER A 25 -13.89 9.08 9.34
CA SER A 25 -14.52 7.82 8.89
C SER A 25 -16.06 7.90 8.89
N ILE A 26 -16.65 8.51 9.93
CA ILE A 26 -18.11 8.76 9.98
C ILE A 26 -18.56 9.63 8.79
N TRP A 27 -17.76 10.63 8.41
CA TRP A 27 -18.08 11.50 7.27
C TRP A 27 -17.93 10.79 5.92
N ARG A 28 -16.91 9.92 5.78
CA ARG A 28 -16.66 9.09 4.58
C ARG A 28 -17.78 8.08 4.32
N ASN A 29 -18.31 7.44 5.36
CA ASN A 29 -19.42 6.47 5.25
C ASN A 29 -20.79 7.11 5.51
N SER A 30 -20.91 8.44 5.42
CA SER A 30 -22.14 9.18 5.70
C SER A 30 -23.31 8.71 4.82
N TYR A 31 -23.07 8.34 3.56
CA TYR A 31 -24.09 7.77 2.68
C TYR A 31 -24.68 6.45 3.19
N LEU A 32 -23.86 5.60 3.81
CA LEU A 32 -24.30 4.31 4.37
C LEU A 32 -25.14 4.52 5.64
N ILE A 33 -24.73 5.50 6.47
CA ILE A 33 -25.43 5.88 7.70
C ILE A 33 -26.78 6.53 7.37
N ILE A 34 -26.78 7.51 6.46
CA ILE A 34 -28.00 8.22 6.03
C ILE A 34 -28.91 7.25 5.28
N GLY A 35 -28.37 6.43 4.37
CA GLY A 35 -29.13 5.44 3.62
C GLY A 35 -29.81 4.40 4.51
N GLY A 36 -29.08 3.86 5.49
CA GLY A 36 -29.63 2.89 6.45
C GLY A 36 -30.68 3.51 7.38
N ALA A 37 -30.51 4.76 7.82
CA ALA A 37 -31.49 5.46 8.62
C ALA A 37 -32.80 5.73 7.84
N VAL A 38 -32.69 6.13 6.58
CA VAL A 38 -33.84 6.33 5.69
C VAL A 38 -34.56 5.00 5.43
N LEU A 39 -33.81 3.92 5.19
CA LEU A 39 -34.37 2.58 4.98
C LEU A 39 -35.13 2.07 6.24
N MET A 40 -34.55 2.25 7.43
CA MET A 40 -35.22 1.93 8.69
C MET A 40 -36.48 2.76 8.92
N GLY A 41 -36.45 4.05 8.58
CA GLY A 41 -37.63 4.92 8.64
C GLY A 41 -38.75 4.48 7.68
N LEU A 42 -38.40 4.10 6.46
CA LEU A 42 -39.33 3.55 5.47
C LEU A 42 -39.96 2.24 5.95
N ILE A 43 -39.15 1.32 6.49
CA ILE A 43 -39.64 0.06 7.04
C ILE A 43 -40.60 0.32 8.20
N ALA A 44 -40.25 1.21 9.14
CA ALA A 44 -41.12 1.57 10.25
C ALA A 44 -42.45 2.19 9.77
N TRP A 45 -42.41 3.03 8.73
CA TRP A 45 -43.60 3.62 8.12
C TRP A 45 -44.50 2.54 7.50
N VAL A 46 -43.94 1.61 6.72
CA VAL A 46 -44.67 0.49 6.12
C VAL A 46 -45.29 -0.40 7.20
N VAL A 47 -44.54 -0.73 8.26
CA VAL A 47 -45.05 -1.57 9.35
C VAL A 47 -46.21 -0.89 10.09
N CYS A 48 -46.08 0.40 10.40
CA CYS A 48 -47.11 1.16 11.12
C CYS A 48 -48.38 1.38 10.26
N TYR A 49 -48.21 1.64 8.96
CA TYR A 49 -49.34 2.02 8.11
C TYR A 49 -50.00 0.84 7.40
N TRP A 50 -49.24 -0.21 7.10
CA TRP A 50 -49.69 -1.35 6.28
C TRP A 50 -49.90 -2.63 7.09
N ILE A 51 -49.04 -2.90 8.08
CA ILE A 51 -49.08 -4.17 8.82
C ILE A 51 -49.91 -4.05 10.11
N TYR A 52 -49.85 -2.92 10.82
CA TYR A 52 -50.54 -2.73 12.09
C TYR A 52 -51.39 -1.44 12.18
N PRO A 53 -52.31 -1.18 11.23
CA PRO A 53 -53.14 0.03 11.25
C PRO A 53 -54.02 0.10 12.51
N ASP A 54 -54.58 -1.04 12.93
CA ASP A 54 -55.50 -1.10 14.07
C ASP A 54 -54.79 -0.86 15.41
N ALA A 55 -53.55 -1.33 15.56
CA ALA A 55 -52.76 -1.11 16.77
C ALA A 55 -52.42 0.37 16.96
N LEU A 56 -52.09 1.06 15.86
CA LEU A 56 -51.85 2.50 15.86
C LEU A 56 -53.12 3.28 16.19
N ILE A 57 -54.29 2.77 15.74
CA ILE A 57 -55.57 3.39 16.04
C ILE A 57 -55.90 3.30 17.54
N ILE A 58 -55.72 2.10 18.10
CA ILE A 58 -55.95 1.83 19.53
C ILE A 58 -54.98 2.66 20.40
N ALA A 59 -53.70 2.73 20.01
CA ALA A 59 -52.69 3.48 20.75
C ALA A 59 -52.93 5.01 20.75
N SER A 60 -53.40 5.56 19.62
CA SER A 60 -53.78 6.97 19.51
C SER A 60 -55.00 7.30 20.37
N ARG A 61 -56.05 6.45 20.38
CA ARG A 61 -57.20 6.63 21.28
C ARG A 61 -56.82 6.61 22.76
N LYS A 62 -55.89 5.72 23.14
CA LYS A 62 -55.45 5.58 24.54
C LYS A 62 -54.54 6.72 25.00
N SER A 63 -53.77 7.31 24.10
CA SER A 63 -52.85 8.41 24.40
C SER A 63 -53.47 9.81 24.22
N GLY A 64 -54.63 9.91 23.56
CA GLY A 64 -55.27 11.20 23.23
C GLY A 64 -54.52 12.02 22.17
N ILE A 65 -53.50 11.44 21.54
CA ILE A 65 -52.66 12.07 20.52
C ILE A 65 -53.17 11.67 19.14
N SER A 66 -53.19 12.58 18.17
CA SER A 66 -53.63 12.26 16.80
C SER A 66 -52.77 11.17 16.16
N HIS A 67 -53.37 10.32 15.32
CA HIS A 67 -52.67 9.23 14.62
C HIS A 67 -51.44 9.72 13.85
N ALA A 68 -51.54 10.88 13.22
CA ALA A 68 -50.44 11.48 12.47
C ALA A 68 -49.24 11.82 13.37
N ILE A 69 -49.50 12.41 14.54
CA ILE A 69 -48.43 12.78 15.49
C ILE A 69 -47.79 11.53 16.10
N LEU A 70 -48.58 10.50 16.42
CA LEU A 70 -48.07 9.25 16.97
C LEU A 70 -47.18 8.50 15.97
N SER A 71 -47.59 8.45 14.70
CA SER A 71 -46.80 7.84 13.62
C SER A 71 -45.47 8.54 13.43
N PHE A 72 -45.49 9.88 13.41
CA PHE A 72 -44.28 10.69 13.25
C PHE A 72 -43.28 10.44 14.38
N LYS A 73 -43.76 10.34 15.64
CA LYS A 73 -42.91 10.01 16.79
C LYS A 73 -42.23 8.65 16.63
N ILE A 74 -42.98 7.61 16.24
CA ILE A 74 -42.42 6.25 16.07
C ILE A 74 -41.36 6.23 14.95
N ILE A 75 -41.68 6.82 13.79
CA ILE A 75 -40.75 6.87 12.65
C ILE A 75 -39.48 7.63 13.02
N SER A 76 -39.61 8.79 13.69
CA SER A 76 -38.44 9.57 14.14
C SER A 76 -37.56 8.80 15.12
N ALA A 77 -38.16 8.05 16.05
CA ALA A 77 -37.43 7.22 17.00
C ALA A 77 -36.67 6.07 16.30
N CYS A 78 -37.30 5.43 15.31
CA CYS A 78 -36.66 4.39 14.50
C CYS A 78 -35.49 4.94 13.66
N CYS A 79 -35.63 6.12 13.05
CA CYS A 79 -34.55 6.76 12.31
C CYS A 79 -33.35 7.07 13.23
N VAL A 80 -33.59 7.67 14.41
CA VAL A 80 -32.53 7.97 15.37
C VAL A 80 -31.84 6.70 15.87
N SER A 81 -32.62 5.65 16.17
CA SER A 81 -32.05 4.35 16.56
C SER A 81 -31.22 3.73 15.45
N GLY A 82 -31.64 3.86 14.18
CA GLY A 82 -30.89 3.38 13.02
C GLY A 82 -29.54 4.10 12.87
N VAL A 83 -29.51 5.43 13.00
CA VAL A 83 -28.27 6.21 12.96
C VAL A 83 -27.31 5.75 14.07
N LEU A 84 -27.81 5.57 15.30
CA LEU A 84 -26.97 5.17 16.43
C LEU A 84 -26.39 3.77 16.25
N LEU A 85 -27.19 2.79 15.80
CA LEU A 85 -26.73 1.42 15.60
C LEU A 85 -25.68 1.34 14.47
N ILE A 86 -25.93 1.99 13.34
CA ILE A 86 -25.01 1.96 12.20
C ILE A 86 -23.73 2.73 12.54
N SER A 87 -23.85 3.89 13.20
CA SER A 87 -22.68 4.63 13.69
C SER A 87 -21.86 3.78 14.66
N SER A 88 -22.50 3.07 15.58
CA SER A 88 -21.79 2.19 16.52
C SER A 88 -21.09 1.04 15.80
N MET A 89 -21.71 0.42 14.79
CA MET A 89 -21.06 -0.63 13.99
C MET A 89 -19.84 -0.12 13.23
N VAL A 90 -19.93 1.07 12.61
CA VAL A 90 -18.80 1.68 11.89
C VAL A 90 -17.64 1.96 12.86
N ILE A 91 -17.92 2.54 14.02
CA ILE A 91 -16.91 2.84 15.05
C ILE A 91 -16.23 1.55 15.54
N LEU A 92 -17.02 0.51 15.82
CA LEU A 92 -16.49 -0.79 16.26
C LEU A 92 -15.64 -1.46 15.18
N SER A 93 -16.03 -1.35 13.91
CA SER A 93 -15.24 -1.89 12.80
C SER A 93 -13.87 -1.21 12.69
N GLU A 94 -13.80 0.12 12.82
CA GLU A 94 -12.54 0.87 12.75
C GLU A 94 -11.63 0.59 13.96
N LEU A 95 -12.23 0.39 15.15
CA LEU A 95 -11.50 0.05 16.37
C LEU A 95 -10.89 -1.36 16.30
N MET A 96 -11.65 -2.34 15.77
CA MET A 96 -11.18 -3.71 15.58
C MET A 96 -10.16 -3.83 14.44
N SER A 97 -10.17 -2.91 13.48
CA SER A 97 -9.16 -2.80 12.42
C SER A 97 -7.85 -2.14 12.86
N GLY A 98 -7.73 -1.72 14.12
CA GLY A 98 -6.48 -1.16 14.68
C GLY A 98 -6.12 0.25 14.18
N ARG A 99 -6.94 0.88 13.33
CA ARG A 99 -6.67 2.19 12.71
C ARG A 99 -6.75 3.38 13.68
N ALA A 100 -7.37 3.18 14.84
CA ALA A 100 -7.56 4.21 15.87
C ALA A 100 -6.53 4.14 17.02
N LEU A 101 -5.59 3.18 17.02
CA LEU A 101 -4.56 3.06 18.06
C LEU A 101 -3.30 3.84 17.69
N ILE A 102 -3.00 4.89 18.46
CA ILE A 102 -1.74 5.62 18.38
C ILE A 102 -0.65 4.81 19.09
N ALA A 103 0.43 4.47 18.38
CA ALA A 103 1.65 3.96 19.01
C ALA A 103 2.43 5.12 19.65
N PRO A 104 2.98 4.97 20.87
CA PRO A 104 3.69 6.05 21.54
C PRO A 104 4.98 6.41 20.79
N PHE A 105 5.10 7.69 20.44
CA PHE A 105 6.27 8.32 19.84
C PHE A 105 7.53 8.08 20.69
N VAL A 106 8.58 7.48 20.10
CA VAL A 106 9.92 7.40 20.69
C VAL A 106 10.74 8.54 20.10
N GLU A 107 10.99 9.56 20.91
CA GLU A 107 11.83 10.70 20.55
C GLU A 107 13.31 10.29 20.66
N GLN A 108 13.95 9.99 19.52
CA GLN A 108 15.36 9.64 19.48
C GLN A 108 16.20 10.92 19.42
N LYS A 109 16.64 11.39 20.59
CA LYS A 109 17.56 12.52 20.76
C LYS A 109 18.94 12.14 20.23
N ASN A 110 19.31 12.66 19.05
CA ASN A 110 20.69 12.59 18.55
C ASN A 110 21.58 13.53 19.38
N VAL A 111 22.54 12.96 20.11
CA VAL A 111 23.65 13.69 20.72
C VAL A 111 24.79 13.67 19.70
N VAL A 112 25.11 14.85 19.16
CA VAL A 112 26.32 15.10 18.38
C VAL A 112 27.43 15.40 19.39
N GLU A 113 28.50 14.61 19.36
CA GLU A 113 29.74 14.89 20.11
C GLU A 113 30.86 15.11 19.07
N ASP A 114 31.23 16.38 18.91
CA ASP A 114 32.38 16.89 18.15
C ASP A 114 33.69 16.45 18.80
N GLU A 115 34.69 16.02 18.02
CA GLU A 115 36.10 16.40 18.21
C GLU A 115 36.89 16.20 16.88
N PRO A 116 37.93 17.01 16.60
CA PRO A 116 38.33 17.43 15.24
C PRO A 116 39.48 16.66 14.58
N HIS A 117 39.53 16.75 13.25
CA HIS A 117 40.59 16.27 12.35
C HIS A 117 41.89 17.08 12.43
N GLU A 118 43.04 16.39 12.39
CA GLU A 118 44.35 16.98 12.05
C GLU A 118 45.10 16.11 11.01
N ILE A 119 45.94 16.76 10.19
CA ILE A 119 46.25 16.45 8.78
C ILE A 119 47.72 15.95 8.60
N MET A 120 47.90 14.77 7.97
CA MET A 120 48.98 14.30 7.03
C MET A 120 50.48 14.24 7.48
N PRO A 121 51.45 13.68 6.70
CA PRO A 121 51.48 12.60 5.66
C PRO A 121 52.70 11.61 5.78
N ASP A 122 52.79 10.70 4.78
CA ASP A 122 53.95 10.02 4.16
C ASP A 122 54.53 8.67 4.68
N THR A 123 54.74 7.80 3.67
CA THR A 123 55.24 6.40 3.61
C THR A 123 56.79 6.34 3.75
N PRO A 124 57.53 5.22 3.51
CA PRO A 124 57.28 3.76 3.56
C PRO A 124 58.43 2.96 4.25
N VAL A 125 58.23 1.69 4.68
CA VAL A 125 59.35 0.69 4.76
C VAL A 125 58.86 -0.75 4.53
N VAL A 126 59.56 -1.42 3.62
CA VAL A 126 59.49 -2.84 3.23
C VAL A 126 60.51 -3.67 4.04
N ALA A 127 60.20 -4.91 4.45
CA ALA A 127 61.06 -6.10 4.25
C ALA A 127 60.60 -7.39 5.00
N LYS A 128 60.40 -8.46 4.20
CA LYS A 128 60.88 -9.88 4.29
C LYS A 128 60.48 -10.76 5.49
N HIS A 129 59.74 -11.86 5.29
CA HIS A 129 60.12 -13.24 4.84
C HIS A 129 60.77 -14.11 5.93
N ASP A 130 60.10 -15.19 6.35
CA ASP A 130 60.53 -16.59 6.11
C ASP A 130 59.63 -17.61 6.86
N GLU A 131 59.40 -18.74 6.19
CA GLU A 131 58.57 -19.88 6.58
C GLU A 131 59.33 -20.89 7.47
N ASP A 132 58.60 -21.59 8.35
CA ASP A 132 58.34 -23.05 8.27
C ASP A 132 58.41 -23.83 9.61
N SER A 133 57.33 -24.62 9.84
CA SER A 133 57.20 -25.88 10.62
C SER A 133 57.31 -25.91 12.17
N LEU A 134 56.54 -26.68 12.98
CA LEU A 134 55.40 -27.62 12.85
C LEU A 134 54.92 -28.06 14.27
N MET A 135 53.58 -28.07 14.50
CA MET A 135 52.72 -28.89 15.42
C MET A 135 52.86 -28.74 16.97
N ARG A 136 51.79 -28.70 17.81
CA ARG A 136 50.51 -29.44 17.75
C ARG A 136 49.40 -28.89 18.71
N GLU A 137 48.17 -28.86 18.20
CA GLU A 137 46.80 -29.00 18.78
C GLU A 137 46.30 -28.15 19.97
N GLU A 138 45.34 -27.25 19.70
CA GLU A 138 44.00 -27.28 20.34
C GLU A 138 42.95 -26.60 19.43
N GLN A 139 41.82 -27.29 19.23
CA GLN A 139 40.71 -26.96 18.32
C GLN A 139 39.86 -25.79 18.84
N SER A 140 39.59 -24.81 17.98
CA SER A 140 38.33 -24.05 17.99
C SER A 140 38.04 -23.64 16.54
N ASP A 141 37.13 -24.36 15.89
CA ASP A 141 36.74 -24.11 14.50
C ASP A 141 36.00 -22.76 14.38
N PRO A 142 36.33 -21.93 13.37
CA PRO A 142 35.61 -20.69 13.08
C PRO A 142 34.27 -20.98 12.39
N GLU A 143 33.22 -20.26 12.79
CA GLU A 143 31.89 -20.33 12.17
C GLU A 143 31.95 -20.10 10.64
N PRO A 144 31.25 -20.91 9.84
CA PRO A 144 31.34 -20.82 8.39
C PRO A 144 30.60 -19.58 7.85
N VAL A 145 31.30 -18.87 6.97
CA VAL A 145 30.77 -17.83 6.07
C VAL A 145 29.57 -18.39 5.32
N GLN A 146 28.38 -17.83 5.57
CA GLN A 146 27.15 -18.19 4.86
C GLN A 146 27.30 -17.84 3.37
N THR A 147 27.57 -18.88 2.58
CA THR A 147 27.61 -18.84 1.12
C THR A 147 26.18 -18.84 0.59
N MET A 148 25.94 -18.21 -0.56
CA MET A 148 24.63 -18.02 -1.24
C MET A 148 23.90 -19.32 -1.68
N SER A 149 24.03 -20.42 -0.95
CA SER A 149 23.39 -21.71 -1.23
C SER A 149 22.26 -22.06 -0.24
N ASP A 150 22.10 -21.32 0.86
CA ASP A 150 21.12 -21.65 1.91
C ASP A 150 19.77 -20.92 1.79
N LEU A 151 19.62 -20.04 0.80
CA LEU A 151 18.33 -19.40 0.48
C LEU A 151 17.45 -20.25 -0.46
N GLN A 152 17.95 -21.39 -0.95
CA GLN A 152 17.29 -22.18 -1.98
C GLN A 152 16.08 -23.03 -1.52
N PRO A 153 16.01 -23.63 -0.31
CA PRO A 153 14.90 -24.55 -0.01
C PRO A 153 13.66 -23.89 0.60
N ALA A 154 13.65 -22.58 0.82
CA ALA A 154 12.45 -21.87 1.30
C ALA A 154 11.51 -21.40 0.17
N LEU A 155 11.96 -21.46 -1.08
CA LEU A 155 11.22 -20.99 -2.26
C LEU A 155 10.34 -22.06 -2.94
N GLU A 156 10.41 -23.33 -2.52
CA GLU A 156 9.74 -24.45 -3.22
C GLU A 156 8.48 -24.99 -2.52
N LYS A 157 7.79 -24.23 -1.65
CA LYS A 157 6.61 -24.80 -0.95
C LYS A 157 5.41 -23.89 -0.70
N ASN A 158 5.24 -22.80 -1.45
CA ASN A 158 4.01 -22.02 -1.32
C ASN A 158 3.66 -21.23 -2.58
N GLU A 159 3.12 -21.92 -3.59
CA GLU A 159 2.64 -21.35 -4.86
C GLU A 159 1.41 -20.40 -4.72
N ASN A 160 0.90 -20.19 -3.48
CA ASN A 160 -0.30 -19.39 -3.19
C ASN A 160 -0.04 -18.08 -2.42
N HIS A 161 1.21 -17.61 -2.26
CA HIS A 161 1.53 -16.42 -1.44
C HIS A 161 1.94 -15.17 -2.24
N TYR A 162 1.37 -14.96 -3.44
CA TYR A 162 1.83 -13.97 -4.40
C TYR A 162 1.55 -12.52 -3.99
N VAL A 163 0.27 -12.17 -3.77
CA VAL A 163 -0.13 -10.79 -3.44
C VAL A 163 -0.16 -10.55 -1.92
N VAL A 164 -0.39 -11.61 -1.14
CA VAL A 164 -0.44 -11.54 0.32
C VAL A 164 0.90 -11.07 0.90
N ASN A 165 2.04 -11.47 0.34
CA ASN A 165 3.34 -11.02 0.82
C ASN A 165 3.68 -9.58 0.42
N VAL A 166 3.28 -9.13 -0.78
CA VAL A 166 3.44 -7.72 -1.18
C VAL A 166 2.54 -6.84 -0.33
N PHE A 167 1.28 -7.22 -0.15
CA PHE A 167 0.30 -6.52 0.68
C PHE A 167 0.72 -6.46 2.16
N ALA A 168 1.13 -7.59 2.74
CA ALA A 168 1.58 -7.64 4.13
C ALA A 168 2.88 -6.85 4.35
N ARG A 169 3.78 -6.82 3.38
CA ARG A 169 5.04 -6.08 3.47
C ARG A 169 4.87 -4.58 3.21
N ALA A 170 3.97 -4.22 2.29
CA ALA A 170 3.59 -2.84 1.98
C ALA A 170 2.79 -2.17 3.10
N LEU A 171 1.92 -2.91 3.80
CA LEU A 171 0.97 -2.32 4.74
C LEU A 171 1.33 -2.44 6.23
N HIS A 172 2.14 -3.45 6.64
CA HIS A 172 2.23 -3.80 8.07
C HIS A 172 3.52 -3.36 8.78
N HIS A 173 4.60 -3.03 8.06
CA HIS A 173 5.91 -2.73 8.67
C HIS A 173 6.74 -1.62 8.01
N LEU A 174 6.38 -1.20 6.81
CA LEU A 174 7.13 -0.20 6.05
C LEU A 174 6.16 0.91 5.68
N GLU A 175 6.54 2.19 5.84
CA GLU A 175 5.73 3.35 5.43
C GLU A 175 5.70 3.48 3.90
N ILE A 176 5.37 2.40 3.18
CA ILE A 176 5.39 2.36 1.72
C ILE A 176 4.13 3.03 1.19
N SER A 177 4.31 4.14 0.46
CA SER A 177 3.26 4.81 -0.31
C SER A 177 3.37 4.56 -1.80
N ARG A 178 4.48 3.95 -2.25
CA ARG A 178 4.82 3.81 -3.66
C ARG A 178 5.51 2.49 -3.98
N ILE A 179 5.06 1.83 -5.04
CA ILE A 179 5.78 0.71 -5.66
C ILE A 179 6.33 1.17 -7.00
N LEU A 180 7.60 0.87 -7.25
CA LEU A 180 8.23 1.03 -8.55
C LEU A 180 8.41 -0.36 -9.16
N ALA A 181 7.60 -0.66 -10.16
CA ALA A 181 7.63 -1.94 -10.87
C ALA A 181 8.50 -1.82 -12.12
N ILE A 182 9.44 -2.76 -12.25
CA ILE A 182 10.38 -2.86 -13.35
C ILE A 182 10.13 -4.20 -14.03
N SER A 183 9.75 -4.14 -15.30
CA SER A 183 9.43 -5.31 -16.13
C SER A 183 10.52 -5.50 -17.20
N PRO A 184 11.55 -6.34 -16.97
CA PRO A 184 12.63 -6.55 -17.93
C PRO A 184 12.14 -6.98 -19.32
N GLU A 185 11.06 -7.74 -19.36
CA GLU A 185 10.45 -8.24 -20.59
C GLU A 185 9.52 -7.23 -21.29
N GLY A 186 9.47 -6.00 -20.77
CA GLY A 186 8.53 -4.98 -21.21
C GLY A 186 7.08 -5.38 -20.93
N ASP A 187 6.23 -5.23 -21.94
CA ASP A 187 4.77 -5.31 -21.81
C ASP A 187 4.28 -6.66 -21.24
N ASN A 188 5.00 -7.76 -21.52
CA ASN A 188 4.67 -9.08 -20.99
C ASN A 188 4.82 -9.14 -19.46
N GLY A 189 5.95 -8.64 -18.94
CA GLY A 189 6.21 -8.57 -17.50
C GLY A 189 5.26 -7.61 -16.78
N ALA A 190 4.82 -6.56 -17.48
CA ALA A 190 3.96 -5.53 -16.94
C ALA A 190 2.53 -6.03 -16.63
N VAL A 191 2.11 -7.17 -17.20
CA VAL A 191 0.85 -7.87 -16.84
C VAL A 191 0.84 -8.27 -15.36
N VAL A 192 2.00 -8.63 -14.79
CA VAL A 192 2.12 -8.95 -13.37
C VAL A 192 1.77 -7.73 -12.51
N THR A 193 2.19 -6.54 -12.93
CA THR A 193 1.88 -5.27 -12.23
C THR A 193 0.40 -4.97 -12.29
N LEU A 194 -0.24 -5.20 -13.45
CA LEU A 194 -1.67 -5.04 -13.62
C LEU A 194 -2.46 -5.94 -12.65
N GLU A 195 -2.11 -7.23 -12.59
CA GLU A 195 -2.75 -8.18 -11.67
C GLU A 195 -2.57 -7.76 -10.20
N LEU A 196 -1.36 -7.35 -9.81
CA LEU A 196 -1.11 -6.82 -8.48
C LEU A 196 -2.04 -5.64 -8.17
N VAL A 197 -2.12 -4.65 -9.06
CA VAL A 197 -2.94 -3.46 -8.85
C VAL A 197 -4.42 -3.81 -8.70
N ARG A 198 -4.96 -4.69 -9.54
CA ARG A 198 -6.37 -5.12 -9.44
C ARG A 198 -6.65 -5.86 -8.15
N GLU A 199 -5.78 -6.80 -7.76
CA GLU A 199 -5.94 -7.55 -6.51
C GLU A 199 -5.85 -6.64 -5.27
N LEU A 200 -5.00 -5.60 -5.32
CA LEU A 200 -4.93 -4.59 -4.25
C LEU A 200 -6.23 -3.76 -4.16
N ALA A 201 -6.80 -3.38 -5.30
CA ALA A 201 -8.08 -2.67 -5.36
C ALA A 201 -9.23 -3.55 -4.83
N ASP A 202 -9.29 -4.82 -5.22
CA ASP A 202 -10.29 -5.79 -4.76
C ASP A 202 -10.24 -6.01 -3.25
N ARG A 203 -9.07 -5.82 -2.63
CA ARG A 203 -8.86 -5.84 -1.17
C ARG A 203 -9.23 -4.52 -0.48
N GLY A 204 -9.72 -3.54 -1.24
CA GLY A 204 -10.21 -2.25 -0.75
C GLY A 204 -9.12 -1.17 -0.60
N SER A 205 -7.92 -1.37 -1.14
CA SER A 205 -6.89 -0.33 -1.17
C SER A 205 -7.18 0.68 -2.28
N ARG A 206 -7.05 1.98 -1.98
CA ARG A 206 -7.13 3.01 -3.01
C ARG A 206 -5.79 3.05 -3.74
N VAL A 207 -5.72 2.36 -4.87
CA VAL A 207 -4.51 2.22 -5.67
C VAL A 207 -4.65 2.94 -7.00
N ILE A 208 -3.58 3.60 -7.43
CA ILE A 208 -3.45 4.14 -8.78
C ILE A 208 -2.22 3.54 -9.46
N LEU A 209 -2.38 3.07 -10.69
CA LEU A 209 -1.28 2.75 -11.59
C LEU A 209 -0.93 3.99 -12.43
N VAL A 210 0.34 4.36 -12.47
CA VAL A 210 0.86 5.37 -13.39
C VAL A 210 1.68 4.62 -14.44
N ASP A 211 1.21 4.66 -15.68
CA ASP A 211 1.84 3.96 -16.80
C ASP A 211 2.97 4.84 -17.35
N MET A 212 4.20 4.46 -17.04
CA MET A 212 5.41 5.09 -17.56
C MET A 212 6.12 4.20 -18.58
N THR A 213 5.45 3.17 -19.11
CA THR A 213 5.98 2.35 -20.18
C THR A 213 6.04 3.15 -21.48
N GLY A 214 6.97 2.82 -22.37
CA GLY A 214 7.05 3.49 -23.68
C GLY A 214 5.87 3.20 -24.61
N THR A 215 5.11 2.13 -24.36
CA THR A 215 4.04 1.62 -25.24
C THR A 215 2.64 1.96 -24.73
N GLY A 216 2.48 2.16 -23.42
CA GLY A 216 1.17 2.33 -22.79
C GLY A 216 0.33 1.05 -22.73
N ALA A 217 0.96 -0.13 -22.90
CA ALA A 217 0.21 -1.39 -23.05
C ALA A 217 -0.63 -1.76 -21.82
N VAL A 218 -0.12 -1.47 -20.62
CA VAL A 218 -0.84 -1.73 -19.36
C VAL A 218 -2.06 -0.83 -19.25
N SER A 219 -1.90 0.48 -19.46
CA SER A 219 -3.02 1.41 -19.39
C SER A 219 -4.05 1.17 -20.49
N ALA A 220 -3.62 0.79 -21.70
CA ALA A 220 -4.55 0.37 -22.75
C ALA A 220 -5.38 -0.85 -22.32
N THR A 221 -4.79 -1.80 -21.60
CA THR A 221 -5.51 -2.96 -21.05
C THR A 221 -6.50 -2.56 -19.94
N MET A 222 -6.13 -1.59 -19.09
CA MET A 222 -7.03 -1.07 -18.05
C MET A 222 -8.19 -0.26 -18.63
N LEU A 223 -8.00 0.40 -19.76
CA LEU A 223 -8.99 1.26 -20.41
C LEU A 223 -9.76 0.57 -21.55
N ASP A 224 -9.69 -0.76 -21.65
CA ASP A 224 -10.37 -1.54 -22.70
C ASP A 224 -10.02 -1.05 -24.12
N GLY A 225 -8.75 -0.73 -24.34
CA GLY A 225 -8.21 -0.27 -25.62
C GLY A 225 -8.41 1.21 -25.92
N HIS A 226 -9.03 1.99 -25.03
CA HIS A 226 -9.19 3.44 -25.21
C HIS A 226 -7.91 4.19 -24.87
N TYR A 227 -7.53 5.12 -25.74
CA TYR A 227 -6.42 6.04 -25.48
C TYR A 227 -6.96 7.31 -24.84
N GLU A 228 -6.54 7.57 -23.60
CA GLU A 228 -6.96 8.73 -22.82
C GLU A 228 -5.78 9.63 -22.48
N ALA A 229 -6.06 10.88 -22.12
CA ALA A 229 -5.03 11.81 -21.66
C ALA A 229 -4.36 11.29 -20.38
N GLY A 230 -3.04 11.49 -20.28
CA GLY A 230 -2.23 10.80 -19.28
C GLY A 230 -1.05 11.59 -18.71
N VAL A 231 -0.07 10.86 -18.16
CA VAL A 231 1.09 11.42 -17.46
C VAL A 231 1.90 12.35 -18.38
N THR A 232 2.09 11.99 -19.65
CA THR A 232 2.86 12.81 -20.60
C THR A 232 2.14 14.12 -20.92
N ASP A 233 0.81 14.11 -21.07
CA ASP A 233 0.00 15.30 -21.32
C ASP A 233 -0.03 16.23 -20.10
N LEU A 234 -0.03 15.65 -18.89
CA LEU A 234 0.03 16.37 -17.64
C LEU A 234 1.39 17.05 -17.45
N LEU A 235 2.49 16.36 -17.75
CA LEU A 235 3.86 16.89 -17.64
C LEU A 235 4.13 18.09 -18.57
N VAL A 236 3.46 18.15 -19.73
CA VAL A 236 3.55 19.31 -20.62
C VAL A 236 2.45 20.35 -20.38
N GLY A 237 1.61 20.15 -19.37
CA GLY A 237 0.55 21.09 -18.97
C GLY A 237 -0.62 21.19 -19.94
N ARG A 238 -0.86 20.18 -20.79
CA ARG A 238 -2.01 20.17 -21.73
C ARG A 238 -3.32 19.89 -21.03
N VAL A 239 -3.30 19.07 -19.98
CA VAL A 239 -4.47 18.65 -19.22
C VAL A 239 -4.28 18.90 -17.73
N ARG A 240 -5.37 18.87 -16.96
CA ARG A 240 -5.31 18.95 -15.50
C ARG A 240 -5.26 17.55 -14.91
N PHE A 241 -4.91 17.47 -13.63
CA PHE A 241 -4.89 16.22 -12.88
C PHE A 241 -6.16 15.38 -12.99
N ALA A 242 -7.33 16.03 -12.87
CA ALA A 242 -8.62 15.35 -12.92
C ALA A 242 -8.95 14.76 -14.30
N ASP A 243 -8.34 15.29 -15.36
CA ASP A 243 -8.55 14.85 -16.74
C ASP A 243 -7.54 13.76 -17.16
N ALA A 244 -6.50 13.54 -16.34
CA ALA A 244 -5.42 12.59 -16.60
C ALA A 244 -5.54 11.29 -15.78
N ILE A 245 -6.55 11.18 -14.91
CA ILE A 245 -6.79 10.02 -14.05
C ILE A 245 -8.13 9.41 -14.41
N HIS A 246 -8.12 8.10 -14.66
CA HIS A 246 -9.25 7.33 -15.15
C HIS A 246 -9.49 6.12 -14.26
N ALA A 247 -10.70 5.57 -14.28
CA ALA A 247 -11.01 4.31 -13.60
C ALA A 247 -10.59 3.12 -14.48
N ASP A 248 -10.07 2.06 -13.88
CA ASP A 248 -9.92 0.77 -14.55
C ASP A 248 -11.30 0.23 -14.96
N HIS A 249 -11.39 -0.39 -16.13
CA HIS A 249 -12.63 -0.99 -16.61
C HIS A 249 -13.04 -2.24 -15.81
N TYR A 250 -12.07 -2.91 -15.18
CA TYR A 250 -12.25 -4.24 -14.59
C TYR A 250 -12.02 -4.30 -13.07
N SER A 251 -11.76 -3.17 -12.39
CA SER A 251 -11.58 -3.11 -10.94
C SER A 251 -11.86 -1.71 -10.38
N ASP A 252 -11.83 -1.56 -9.06
CA ASP A 252 -11.90 -0.25 -8.39
C ASP A 252 -10.56 0.53 -8.41
N ALA A 253 -9.54 0.03 -9.12
CA ALA A 253 -8.27 0.73 -9.29
C ALA A 253 -8.43 1.96 -10.21
N HIS A 254 -7.55 2.93 -10.03
CA HIS A 254 -7.40 4.03 -10.98
C HIS A 254 -6.13 3.87 -11.83
N VAL A 255 -6.12 4.51 -13.00
CA VAL A 255 -4.99 4.53 -13.90
C VAL A 255 -4.73 5.96 -14.40
N MET A 256 -3.47 6.36 -14.39
CA MET A 256 -2.96 7.49 -15.17
C MET A 256 -2.21 6.89 -16.37
N PRO A 257 -2.80 6.89 -17.58
CA PRO A 257 -2.19 6.28 -18.76
C PRO A 257 -0.95 7.05 -19.19
N LEU A 258 -0.22 6.50 -20.16
CA LEU A 258 0.94 7.19 -20.76
C LEU A 258 0.55 8.55 -21.32
N GLY A 259 -0.59 8.64 -22.01
CA GLY A 259 -1.07 9.85 -22.69
C GLY A 259 -0.65 9.95 -24.16
N SER A 260 -0.97 11.08 -24.77
CA SER A 260 -0.79 11.32 -26.22
C SER A 260 0.49 12.08 -26.59
N THR A 261 1.20 12.59 -25.58
CA THR A 261 2.40 13.40 -25.77
C THR A 261 3.62 12.48 -25.87
N ASP A 262 4.54 12.81 -26.79
CA ASP A 262 5.80 12.08 -26.92
C ASP A 262 6.56 12.01 -25.58
N PRO A 263 6.87 10.80 -25.05
CA PRO A 263 7.51 10.64 -23.74
C PRO A 263 8.84 11.38 -23.62
N SER A 264 9.65 11.41 -24.70
CA SER A 264 10.95 12.09 -24.68
C SER A 264 10.81 13.62 -24.53
N GLN A 265 9.72 14.20 -25.01
CA GLN A 265 9.42 15.61 -24.79
C GLN A 265 8.89 15.87 -23.37
N ALA A 266 8.00 14.99 -22.87
CA ALA A 266 7.39 15.15 -21.56
C ALA A 266 8.42 15.02 -20.42
N MET A 267 9.36 14.09 -20.54
CA MET A 267 10.39 13.83 -19.52
C MET A 267 11.42 14.96 -19.36
N LYS A 268 11.43 15.96 -20.25
CA LYS A 268 12.26 17.19 -20.05
C LYS A 268 11.86 17.96 -18.80
N ASN A 269 10.63 17.77 -18.33
CA ASN A 269 10.10 18.32 -17.08
C ASN A 269 10.14 17.28 -15.94
N GLU A 270 11.22 16.49 -15.83
CA GLU A 270 11.36 15.40 -14.86
C GLU A 270 11.04 15.81 -13.40
N LYS A 271 11.36 17.05 -13.01
CA LYS A 271 11.05 17.58 -11.67
C LYS A 271 9.55 17.60 -11.37
N ASP A 272 8.73 17.80 -12.39
CA ASP A 272 7.28 17.83 -12.26
C ASP A 272 6.71 16.43 -12.04
N LEU A 273 7.39 15.37 -12.52
CA LEU A 273 6.99 13.98 -12.29
C LEU A 273 7.03 13.63 -10.79
N SER A 274 8.11 13.97 -10.09
CA SER A 274 8.22 13.71 -8.65
C SER A 274 7.16 14.48 -7.85
N LEU A 275 6.82 15.70 -8.26
CA LEU A 275 5.72 16.47 -7.67
C LEU A 275 4.36 15.83 -7.94
N ILE A 276 4.15 15.33 -9.16
CA ILE A 276 2.91 14.65 -9.55
C ILE A 276 2.69 13.42 -8.67
N ILE A 277 3.71 12.57 -8.56
CA ILE A 277 3.62 11.35 -7.77
C ILE A 277 3.43 11.68 -6.29
N GLY A 278 4.14 12.69 -5.77
CA GLY A 278 3.96 13.18 -4.40
C GLY A 278 2.52 13.66 -4.12
N ALA A 279 1.86 14.28 -5.09
CA ALA A 279 0.45 14.65 -4.96
C ALA A 279 -0.47 13.42 -4.94
N LEU A 280 -0.21 12.43 -5.79
CA LEU A 280 -0.97 11.16 -5.81
C LEU A 280 -0.87 10.42 -4.47
N GLU A 281 0.31 10.39 -3.85
CA GLU A 281 0.54 9.77 -2.53
C GLU A 281 -0.28 10.40 -1.39
N THR A 282 -0.84 11.60 -1.57
CA THR A 282 -1.73 12.22 -0.58
C THR A 282 -3.17 11.70 -0.66
N VAL A 283 -3.56 11.16 -1.82
CA VAL A 283 -4.93 10.75 -2.13
C VAL A 283 -5.06 9.23 -2.10
N TYR A 284 -4.08 8.52 -2.66
CA TYR A 284 -4.06 7.06 -2.77
C TYR A 284 -3.31 6.43 -1.60
N ASP A 285 -3.72 5.23 -1.22
CA ASP A 285 -3.00 4.42 -0.23
C ASP A 285 -1.71 3.87 -0.84
N LEU A 286 -1.71 3.61 -2.15
CA LEU A 286 -0.55 3.13 -2.89
C LEU A 286 -0.51 3.70 -4.31
N VAL A 287 0.66 4.19 -4.72
CA VAL A 287 0.94 4.60 -6.10
C VAL A 287 1.88 3.58 -6.73
N VAL A 288 1.45 2.91 -7.79
CA VAL A 288 2.26 1.92 -8.52
C VAL A 288 2.73 2.55 -9.82
N LEU A 289 4.05 2.65 -9.99
CA LEU A 289 4.70 3.16 -11.20
C LEU A 289 5.19 1.97 -12.02
N GLU A 290 4.58 1.72 -13.17
CA GLU A 290 5.09 0.71 -14.09
C GLU A 290 6.09 1.35 -15.06
N CYS A 291 7.36 0.92 -14.99
CA CYS A 291 8.46 1.56 -15.70
C CYS A 291 8.93 0.78 -16.93
N GLY A 292 8.38 -0.42 -17.18
CA GLY A 292 8.87 -1.29 -18.25
C GLY A 292 10.34 -1.70 -18.05
N PRO A 293 11.10 -1.91 -19.14
CA PRO A 293 12.48 -2.38 -19.06
C PRO A 293 13.40 -1.18 -18.80
N THR A 294 13.64 -0.90 -17.51
CA THR A 294 14.43 0.25 -17.06
C THR A 294 15.60 -0.17 -16.17
N TRP A 295 16.58 0.73 -16.02
CA TRP A 295 17.77 0.53 -15.19
C TRP A 295 17.71 1.35 -13.90
N ALA A 296 18.52 0.98 -12.92
CA ALA A 296 18.59 1.64 -11.62
C ALA A 296 18.89 3.15 -11.71
N ALA A 297 19.70 3.56 -12.70
CA ALA A 297 20.04 4.96 -12.92
C ALA A 297 18.82 5.80 -13.34
N ASP A 298 17.92 5.23 -14.13
CA ASP A 298 16.77 5.93 -14.73
C ASP A 298 15.63 6.15 -13.72
N ILE A 299 15.65 5.41 -12.62
CA ILE A 299 14.61 5.47 -11.58
C ILE A 299 15.05 6.24 -10.34
N ALA A 300 16.31 6.66 -10.25
CA ALA A 300 16.91 7.22 -9.05
C ALA A 300 16.14 8.44 -8.51
N ALA A 301 15.60 9.29 -9.39
CA ALA A 301 14.81 10.47 -9.05
C ALA A 301 13.43 10.15 -8.45
N LEU A 302 12.93 8.91 -8.64
CA LEU A 302 11.63 8.45 -8.20
C LEU A 302 11.69 7.68 -6.88
N VAL A 303 12.88 7.25 -6.46
CA VAL A 303 13.09 6.48 -5.25
C VAL A 303 13.15 7.39 -4.02
N THR A 304 12.32 7.06 -3.03
CA THR A 304 12.29 7.69 -1.71
C THR A 304 12.31 6.62 -0.62
N HIS A 305 12.39 7.01 0.66
CA HIS A 305 12.27 6.09 1.80
C HIS A 305 10.93 5.33 1.85
N LYS A 306 9.91 5.79 1.11
CA LYS A 306 8.58 5.18 1.02
C LYS A 306 8.38 4.34 -0.25
N THR A 307 9.46 4.11 -0.99
CA THR A 307 9.42 3.39 -2.27
C THR A 307 9.85 1.94 -2.07
N GLN A 308 9.02 1.03 -2.53
CA GLN A 308 9.39 -0.39 -2.68
C GLN A 308 9.64 -0.69 -4.16
N ILE A 309 10.82 -1.21 -4.47
CA ILE A 309 11.13 -1.67 -5.83
C ILE A 309 10.64 -3.11 -5.99
N ALA A 310 9.98 -3.38 -7.10
CA ALA A 310 9.50 -4.69 -7.50
C ALA A 310 10.01 -5.04 -8.90
N LEU A 311 10.55 -6.25 -9.05
CA LEU A 311 10.96 -6.81 -10.33
C LEU A 311 9.87 -7.77 -10.80
N THR A 312 9.17 -7.42 -11.87
CA THR A 312 8.03 -8.16 -12.44
C THR A 312 8.50 -9.03 -13.59
N VAL A 313 8.20 -10.32 -13.52
CA VAL A 313 8.73 -11.35 -14.40
C VAL A 313 7.60 -12.25 -14.87
N TYR A 314 7.46 -12.39 -16.18
CA TYR A 314 6.47 -13.21 -16.85
C TYR A 314 7.16 -14.20 -17.82
N ASP A 315 7.65 -15.33 -17.33
CA ASP A 315 8.35 -16.32 -18.19
C ASP A 315 9.64 -15.79 -18.87
N CYS A 316 10.39 -14.92 -18.19
CA CYS A 316 11.71 -14.44 -18.66
C CYS A 316 12.83 -15.51 -18.57
N GLU A 317 13.83 -15.35 -19.43
CA GLU A 317 15.12 -16.03 -19.27
C GLU A 317 15.85 -15.56 -18.00
N ARG A 318 16.43 -16.52 -17.26
CA ARG A 318 17.14 -16.25 -15.99
C ARG A 318 18.27 -15.22 -16.12
N GLU A 319 18.92 -15.14 -17.28
CA GLU A 319 20.05 -14.22 -17.50
C GLU A 319 19.62 -12.76 -17.52
N GLU A 320 18.47 -12.46 -18.14
CA GLU A 320 17.94 -11.09 -18.23
C GLU A 320 17.44 -10.60 -16.87
N ILE A 321 16.71 -11.44 -16.14
CA ILE A 321 16.35 -11.19 -14.72
C ILE A 321 17.61 -10.91 -13.90
N ALA A 322 18.65 -11.72 -14.06
CA ALA A 322 19.89 -11.59 -13.29
C ALA A 322 20.62 -10.26 -13.58
N LYS A 323 20.58 -9.76 -14.82
CA LYS A 323 21.16 -8.46 -15.19
C LYS A 323 20.47 -7.31 -14.46
N HIS A 324 19.13 -7.23 -14.52
CA HIS A 324 18.38 -6.19 -13.81
C HIS A 324 18.53 -6.30 -12.28
N ALA A 325 18.45 -7.53 -11.74
CA ALA A 325 18.68 -7.78 -10.32
C ALA A 325 20.08 -7.34 -9.86
N HIS A 326 21.10 -7.62 -10.66
CA HIS A 326 22.47 -7.21 -10.37
C HIS A 326 22.64 -5.70 -10.40
N ASP A 327 22.08 -5.02 -11.41
CA ASP A 327 22.11 -3.55 -11.54
C ASP A 327 21.43 -2.85 -10.35
N LEU A 328 20.25 -3.31 -9.95
CA LEU A 328 19.56 -2.81 -8.76
C LEU A 328 20.38 -3.03 -7.49
N SER A 329 20.97 -4.22 -7.32
CA SER A 329 21.79 -4.53 -6.15
C SER A 329 23.07 -3.67 -6.08
N GLN A 330 23.75 -3.46 -7.20
CA GLN A 330 24.96 -2.62 -7.28
C GLN A 330 24.64 -1.15 -6.95
N SER A 331 23.43 -0.70 -7.32
CA SER A 331 22.95 0.67 -7.10
C SER A 331 22.39 0.92 -5.69
N GLY A 332 22.49 -0.06 -4.78
CA GLY A 332 22.02 0.07 -3.39
C GLY A 332 20.54 -0.28 -3.19
N TYR A 333 19.85 -0.77 -4.22
CA TYR A 333 18.44 -1.17 -4.18
C TYR A 333 18.23 -2.65 -3.85
N GLY A 334 19.16 -3.30 -3.13
CA GLY A 334 19.19 -4.75 -2.92
C GLY A 334 18.00 -5.37 -2.18
N THR A 335 17.04 -4.57 -1.69
CA THR A 335 15.78 -5.05 -1.10
C THR A 335 14.62 -4.84 -2.08
N PHE A 336 14.54 -5.66 -3.12
CA PHE A 336 13.43 -5.65 -4.07
C PHE A 336 12.63 -6.97 -4.00
N ILE A 337 11.37 -6.92 -4.40
CA ILE A 337 10.46 -8.07 -4.39
C ILE A 337 10.37 -8.63 -5.81
N HIS A 338 10.45 -9.95 -5.97
CA HIS A 338 10.22 -10.61 -7.25
C HIS A 338 8.73 -10.91 -7.43
N LEU A 339 8.14 -10.42 -8.51
CA LEU A 339 6.75 -10.64 -8.90
C LEU A 339 6.67 -11.49 -10.17
N ARG A 340 5.66 -12.37 -10.27
CA ARG A 340 5.46 -13.46 -11.24
C ARG A 340 3.99 -13.83 -11.25
N VAL A 341 3.45 -14.12 -12.42
CA VAL A 341 2.09 -14.68 -12.50
C VAL A 341 2.16 -16.16 -12.10
N SER A 342 1.27 -16.59 -11.21
CA SER A 342 1.03 -18.02 -10.98
C SER A 342 0.21 -18.53 -12.16
N GLU A 343 0.71 -19.52 -12.89
CA GLU A 343 -0.09 -20.19 -13.91
C GLU A 343 -1.30 -20.81 -13.20
N ALA A 344 -2.48 -20.22 -13.39
CA ALA A 344 -3.72 -20.76 -12.84
C ALA A 344 -3.81 -22.21 -13.30
N ALA A 345 -3.74 -23.14 -12.34
CA ALA A 345 -3.79 -24.57 -12.60
C ALA A 345 -4.89 -24.85 -13.63
N ALA A 346 -4.47 -25.27 -14.82
CA ALA A 346 -5.40 -25.67 -15.87
C ALA A 346 -6.42 -26.65 -15.25
N PRO A 347 -7.73 -26.49 -15.49
CA PRO A 347 -8.71 -27.41 -14.96
C PRO A 347 -8.33 -28.81 -15.43
N SER A 348 -8.10 -29.72 -14.48
CA SER A 348 -7.71 -31.09 -14.78
C SER A 348 -8.79 -31.70 -15.69
N THR A 349 -8.46 -31.81 -16.97
CA THR A 349 -9.24 -32.61 -17.90
C THR A 349 -8.98 -34.07 -17.54
N ARG A 350 -9.94 -34.60 -16.76
CA ARG A 350 -10.31 -36.00 -16.50
C ARG A 350 -9.34 -37.12 -16.84
#